data_AF-A0A0B8QFH7-F1
#
_entry.id   AF-A0A0B8QFH7-F1
#
_cell.length_a   1.000
_cell.length_b   1.000
_cell.length_c   1.000
_cell.angle_alpha   90.00
_cell.angle_beta   90.00
_cell.angle_gamma   90.00
#
_symmetry.space_group_name_H-M   'P 1'
#
loop_
_entity.id
_entity.type
_entity.pdbx_description
1 polymer ?
#
loop_
_entity_poly.entity_id
_entity_poly.type
_entity_poly.pdbx_seq_one_letter_code
_entity_poly.pdbx_strand_id
1 'polypeptide(L)' 'MFKLFKRFSQDQSGVTAIEYGVMGMALAAGLVLIMGDLDSGFMSVFSDAFDTINSILSSQ' A
#
# COMPACT_ATOMS: atom_id res chain seq x y z
N MET A 1 21.09 17.28 -19.91
CA MET A 1 20.00 17.22 -18.91
C MET A 1 19.69 15.78 -18.47
N PHE A 2 19.41 14.84 -19.38
CA PHE A 2 19.10 13.43 -19.05
C PHE A 2 20.16 12.69 -18.21
N LYS A 3 21.44 13.03 -18.36
CA LYS A 3 22.56 12.41 -17.64
C LYS A 3 22.60 12.75 -16.14
N LEU A 4 22.01 13.88 -15.73
CA LEU A 4 21.98 14.31 -14.33
C LEU A 4 20.93 13.52 -13.54
N PHE A 5 19.73 13.35 -14.11
CA PHE A 5 18.68 12.49 -13.55
C PHE A 5 19.13 11.03 -13.43
N LYS A 6 19.88 10.53 -14.42
CA LYS A 6 20.42 9.18 -14.39
C LYS A 6 21.47 8.98 -13.28
N ARG A 7 22.33 9.97 -13.05
CA ARG A 7 23.31 9.94 -11.93
C ARG A 7 22.61 10.06 -10.58
N PHE A 8 21.60 10.92 -10.45
CA PHE A 8 20.82 11.07 -9.20
C PHE A 8 20.05 9.80 -8.83
N SER A 9 19.44 9.12 -9.81
CA SER A 9 18.77 7.84 -9.59
C SER A 9 19.74 6.68 -9.27
N GLN A 10 21.00 6.80 -9.67
CA GLN A 10 22.03 5.78 -9.46
C GLN A 10 22.90 6.07 -8.23
N ASP A 11 22.76 7.24 -7.61
CA ASP A 11 23.52 7.62 -6.41
C ASP A 11 22.78 7.16 -5.15
N GLN A 12 22.93 5.87 -4.86
CA GLN A 12 22.52 5.27 -3.57
C GLN A 12 23.70 5.23 -2.57
N SER A 13 24.80 5.91 -2.89
CA SER A 13 26.05 5.89 -2.11
C SER A 13 25.91 6.77 -0.87
N GLY A 14 25.15 6.30 0.12
CA GLY A 14 24.96 6.98 1.41
C GLY A 14 23.52 7.27 1.79
N VAL A 15 22.53 6.57 1.22
CA VAL A 15 21.14 6.73 1.67
C VAL A 15 21.04 6.20 3.10
N THR A 16 20.76 7.11 4.01
CA THR A 16 20.75 6.91 5.46
C THR A 16 19.53 6.07 5.84
N ALA A 17 19.63 5.25 6.90
CA ALA A 17 18.50 4.46 7.41
C ALA A 17 17.23 5.31 7.68
N ILE A 18 17.40 6.61 7.98
CA ILE A 18 16.31 7.58 8.16
C ILE A 18 15.51 7.81 6.87
N GLU A 19 16.16 7.90 5.72
CA GLU A 19 15.50 8.22 4.45
C GLU A 19 14.67 7.03 3.95
N TYR A 20 15.19 5.81 4.08
CA TYR A 20 14.39 4.60 3.85
C TYR A 20 13.24 4.48 4.85
N GLY A 21 13.44 4.93 6.10
CA GLY A 21 12.39 5.05 7.10
C GLY A 21 11.26 5.96 6.63
N VAL A 22 11.58 7.14 6.12
CA VAL A 22 10.60 8.12 5.59
C VAL A 22 9.87 7.58 4.36
N MET A 23 10.57 6.91 3.44
CA MET A 23 9.92 6.26 2.28
C MET A 23 8.98 5.13 2.72
N GLY A 24 9.36 4.36 3.74
CA GLY A 24 8.50 3.36 4.36
C GLY A 24 7.25 3.96 4.99
N MET A 25 7.38 5.10 5.69
CA MET A 25 6.23 5.84 6.24
C MET A 25 5.31 6.38 5.14
N ALA A 26 5.85 6.90 4.05
CA ALA A 26 5.06 7.37 2.91
C ALA A 26 4.28 6.23 2.24
N LEU A 27 4.92 5.07 2.06
CA LEU A 27 4.25 3.86 1.56
C LEU A 27 3.17 3.36 2.52
N ALA A 28 3.44 3.33 3.82
CA ALA A 28 2.45 2.94 4.83
C ALA A 28 1.24 3.89 4.84
N ALA A 29 1.46 5.20 4.77
CA ALA A 29 0.38 6.18 4.69
C ALA A 29 -0.46 6.00 3.41
N GLY A 30 0.19 5.74 2.27
CA GLY A 30 -0.51 5.43 1.02
C GLY A 30 -1.34 4.14 1.11
N LEU A 31 -0.81 3.10 1.75
CA LEU A 31 -1.52 1.84 1.96
C LEU A 31 -2.74 2.01 2.87
N VAL A 32 -2.67 2.85 3.91
CA VAL A 32 -3.83 3.16 4.77
C VAL A 32 -4.98 3.75 3.95
N LEU A 33 -4.67 4.66 3.01
CA LEU A 33 -5.69 5.26 2.14
C LEU A 33 -6.33 4.24 1.18
N ILE A 34 -5.55 3.28 0.68
CA ILE A 34 -6.03 2.22 -0.22
C ILE A 34 -6.84 1.17 0.56
N MET A 35 -6.37 0.80 1.75
CA MET A 35 -7.07 -0.16 2.61
C MET A 35 -8.48 0.34 2.94
N GLY A 36 -8.63 1.64 3.21
CA GLY A 36 -9.92 2.22 3.59
C GLY A 36 -10.42 1.65 4.92
N ASP A 37 -11.74 1.56 5.06
CA ASP A 37 -12.45 1.10 6.25
C ASP A 37 -13.41 -0.05 5.87
N LEU A 38 -14.09 -0.66 6.84
CA LEU A 38 -15.15 -1.64 6.63
C LEU A 38 -16.25 -1.12 5.69
N ASP A 39 -16.47 0.20 5.65
CA ASP A 39 -17.46 0.83 4.78
C ASP A 39 -16.90 1.33 3.42
N SER A 40 -15.58 1.30 3.19
CA SER A 40 -15.00 1.83 1.94
C SER A 40 -13.61 1.29 1.58
N GLY A 41 -13.26 1.31 0.29
CA GLY A 41 -11.94 0.86 -0.16
C GLY A 41 -11.80 -0.66 -0.16
N PHE A 42 -10.58 -1.16 0.04
CA PHE A 42 -10.30 -2.59 -0.08
C PHE A 42 -10.99 -3.44 1.00
N MET A 43 -11.07 -2.95 2.24
CA MET A 43 -11.63 -3.71 3.35
C MET A 43 -13.13 -3.98 3.20
N SER A 44 -13.89 -3.03 2.64
CA SER A 44 -15.31 -3.24 2.29
C SER A 44 -15.49 -4.38 1.27
N VAL A 45 -14.76 -4.34 0.15
CA VAL A 45 -14.86 -5.39 -0.88
C VAL A 45 -14.43 -6.75 -0.32
N PHE A 46 -13.42 -6.77 0.55
CA PHE A 46 -13.00 -7.99 1.23
C PHE A 46 -14.07 -8.53 2.17
N SER A 47 -14.75 -7.67 2.93
CA SER A 47 -15.86 -8.04 3.81
C SER A 47 -17.04 -8.60 3.02
N ASP A 48 -17.44 -7.92 1.95
CA ASP A 48 -18.56 -8.35 1.09
C ASP A 48 -18.31 -9.74 0.49
N ALA A 49 -17.07 -10.02 0.09
CA ALA A 49 -16.69 -11.33 -0.41
C ALA A 49 -16.81 -12.42 0.68
N PHE A 50 -16.39 -12.11 1.91
CA PHE A 50 -16.52 -13.01 3.06
C PHE A 50 -17.99 -13.26 3.42
N ASP A 51 -18.82 -12.23 3.43
CA ASP A 51 -20.24 -12.34 3.72
C ASP A 51 -20.97 -13.15 2.66
N THR A 52 -20.57 -13.01 1.39
CA THR A 52 -21.09 -13.85 0.30
C THR A 52 -20.78 -15.33 0.55
N ILE A 53 -19.54 -15.66 0.93
CA ILE A 53 -19.13 -17.04 1.24
C ILE A 53 -19.94 -17.58 2.43
N ASN A 54 -20.07 -16.79 3.49
CA ASN A 54 -20.83 -17.17 4.69
C ASN A 54 -22.30 -17.39 4.38
N SER A 55 -22.91 -16.53 3.55
CA SER A 55 -24.28 -16.67 3.08
C SER A 55 -24.48 -18.01 2.38
N ILE A 56 -23.59 -18.35 1.44
CA ILE A 56 -23.62 -19.64 0.73
C ILE A 56 -23.52 -20.81 1.70
N LEU A 57 -22.60 -20.76 2.66
CA LEU A 57 -22.40 -21.82 3.66
C LEU A 57 -23.60 -21.99 4.60
N SER A 58 -24.23 -20.89 5.02
CA SER A 58 -25.39 -20.91 5.91
C SER A 58 -26.71 -21.28 5.22
N SER A 59 -26.75 -21.16 3.90
CA SER A 59 -27.91 -21.51 3.07
C SER A 59 -27.96 -23.01 2.68
N GLN A 60 -26.93 -23.78 3.05
CA GLN A 60 -26.93 -25.25 3.01
C GLN A 60 -27.38 -25.85 4.34
#